data_AF-A0A932JXW9-F1
#
_entry.id   AF-A0A932JXW9-F1
#
_cell.length_a   1.000
_cell.length_b   1.000
_cell.length_c   1.000
_cell.angle_alpha   90.00
_cell.angle_beta   90.00
_cell.angle_gamma   90.00
#
_symmetry.space_group_name_H-M   'P 1'
#
loop_
_entity.id
_entity.type
_entity.pdbx_description
1 polymer ?
#
loop_
_entity_poly.entity_id
_entity_poly.type
_entity_poly.pdbx_seq_one_letter_code
_entity_poly.pdbx_strand_id
1 'polypeptide(L)'
;GIVLLICVLYLHKYFFGLIDIPLDLRNVGMYPWKYHVVDKKVESHTLWKSDFISGNSYVFSINPTESNSTVLDLVLDEDEVGEISSINNTNNYISFDFKVAGEKLVPYGLGLTLINKKTNDVVSPKVSIAPIGSAVGLDSWYKAQFLLNDLLAKSHSFDLLKNYAVKITAQNKSDTDIAVLHIKDLKLESHDFSKVPKIKNHYLLDIIQMFPPIREYFSSSLKKGELPFWNNYILTGAEFLAEPQIGFFHPLYFLSYLLFDQFIAHAIVSIVCLLLCGIGAYLLCVYWGLGFIPSLLAGIVYMFHPFNVTHFSYEHILLCSSSLPFLILCFEHCINSKKFLNIYLLLSSFLLGLIFISGHLQVVYYTVLLFFLFVIFRSMLNYKNLFSAVFIFVIGLMIASIVILPFMSLFQNSHRVANPEGFIKASSVPISALLGLFT
;
A
#
# COMPACT_ATOMS: atom_id res chain seq x y z
N GLY A 1 -10.67 17.31 25.40
CA GLY A 1 -9.82 16.20 25.86
C GLY A 1 -10.66 14.98 26.13
N ILE A 2 -11.08 14.76 27.39
CA ILE A 2 -11.82 13.55 27.83
C ILE A 2 -13.17 13.39 27.13
N VAL A 3 -13.95 14.47 26.96
CA VAL A 3 -15.23 14.42 26.24
C VAL A 3 -15.06 14.02 24.79
N LEU A 4 -13.95 14.43 24.15
CA LEU A 4 -13.65 14.09 22.76
C LEU A 4 -13.12 12.66 22.63
N LEU A 5 -12.35 12.19 23.61
CA LEU A 5 -11.94 10.78 23.72
C LEU A 5 -13.16 9.88 23.92
N ILE A 6 -14.12 10.30 24.76
CA ILE A 6 -15.40 9.62 24.94
C ILE A 6 -16.21 9.66 23.63
N CYS A 7 -16.30 10.80 22.95
CA CYS A 7 -16.97 10.88 21.64
C CYS A 7 -16.27 10.01 20.59
N VAL A 8 -14.94 9.90 20.59
CA VAL A 8 -14.18 9.01 19.71
C VAL A 8 -14.42 7.55 20.06
N LEU A 9 -14.45 7.16 21.33
CA LEU A 9 -14.76 5.79 21.76
C LEU A 9 -16.23 5.44 21.47
N TYR A 10 -17.13 6.41 21.60
CA TYR A 10 -18.56 6.26 21.32
C TYR A 10 -18.83 6.23 19.81
N LEU A 11 -18.16 7.07 19.03
CA LEU A 11 -18.15 7.04 17.58
C LEU A 11 -17.42 5.81 17.05
N HIS A 12 -16.36 5.31 17.69
CA HIS A 12 -15.72 4.05 17.32
C HIS A 12 -16.73 2.89 17.40
N LYS A 13 -17.53 2.84 18.47
CA LYS A 13 -18.59 1.85 18.64
C LYS A 13 -19.74 2.00 17.63
N TYR A 14 -20.04 3.23 17.17
CA TYR A 14 -21.10 3.48 16.19
C TYR A 14 -20.63 3.37 14.72
N PHE A 15 -19.41 3.83 14.40
CA PHE A 15 -18.84 3.80 13.05
C PHE A 15 -18.41 2.38 12.69
N PHE A 16 -17.81 1.62 13.62
CA PHE A 16 -17.52 0.20 13.40
C PHE A 16 -18.68 -0.73 13.79
N GLY A 17 -19.68 -0.24 14.53
CA GLY A 17 -20.90 -1.02 14.82
C GLY A 17 -21.99 -0.93 13.75
N LEU A 18 -21.96 0.11 12.90
CA LEU A 18 -22.85 0.27 11.74
C LEU A 18 -22.23 -0.25 10.45
N ILE A 19 -20.90 -0.38 10.40
CA ILE A 19 -20.23 -1.13 9.34
C ILE A 19 -20.06 -2.53 9.90
N ASP A 20 -20.87 -3.49 9.45
CA ASP A 20 -20.51 -4.91 9.53
C ASP A 20 -19.17 -5.05 8.79
N ILE A 21 -18.05 -4.85 9.48
CA ILE A 21 -16.72 -5.24 9.04
C ILE A 21 -16.53 -6.62 9.67
N PRO A 22 -16.82 -7.72 8.97
CA PRO A 22 -16.65 -9.06 9.52
C PRO A 22 -15.17 -9.47 9.51
N LEU A 23 -14.29 -8.58 9.03
CA LEU A 23 -12.84 -8.75 9.00
C LEU A 23 -12.21 -8.32 10.33
N ASP A 24 -11.71 -9.30 11.09
CA ASP A 24 -10.56 -9.05 11.94
C ASP A 24 -9.33 -8.87 11.03
N LEU A 25 -9.09 -7.63 10.60
CA LEU A 25 -7.96 -7.25 9.74
C LEU A 25 -6.60 -7.63 10.36
N ARG A 26 -6.53 -7.94 11.66
CA ARG A 26 -5.34 -8.49 12.33
C ARG A 26 -4.95 -9.89 11.86
N ASN A 27 -5.91 -10.67 11.33
CA ASN A 27 -5.66 -12.00 10.75
C ASN A 27 -5.35 -11.96 9.24
N VAL A 28 -5.59 -10.79 8.62
CA VAL A 28 -5.23 -10.49 7.25
C VAL A 28 -3.76 -10.03 7.27
N GLY A 29 -2.82 -10.98 7.22
CA GLY A 29 -1.42 -10.66 6.90
C GLY A 29 -1.31 -9.86 5.59
N MET A 30 -0.11 -9.44 5.19
CA MET A 30 0.21 -8.54 4.04
C MET A 30 -0.27 -8.96 2.64
N TYR A 31 -1.20 -9.89 2.52
CA TYR A 31 -1.64 -10.51 1.31
C TYR A 31 -3.01 -9.95 0.89
N PRO A 32 -3.08 -9.13 -0.18
CA PRO A 32 -4.33 -8.53 -0.67
C PRO A 32 -5.43 -9.57 -0.96
N TRP A 33 -5.07 -10.81 -1.31
CA TRP A 33 -6.06 -11.88 -1.51
C TRP A 33 -6.69 -12.39 -0.20
N LYS A 34 -6.02 -12.23 0.95
CA LYS A 34 -6.63 -12.56 2.25
C LYS A 34 -7.76 -11.60 2.63
N TYR A 35 -7.83 -10.39 2.06
CA TYR A 35 -8.99 -9.51 2.28
C TYR A 35 -10.30 -10.14 1.84
N HIS A 36 -10.26 -10.91 0.74
CA HIS A 36 -11.43 -11.60 0.23
C HIS A 36 -11.70 -12.94 0.93
N VAL A 37 -10.64 -13.62 1.42
CA VAL A 37 -10.74 -14.92 2.08
C VAL A 37 -11.12 -14.82 3.56
N VAL A 38 -10.72 -13.76 4.28
CA VAL A 38 -11.05 -13.59 5.71
C VAL A 38 -12.52 -13.23 5.94
N ASP A 39 -13.23 -12.73 4.92
CA ASP A 39 -14.64 -12.36 5.07
C ASP A 39 -15.61 -13.56 5.12
N LYS A 40 -15.16 -14.82 4.96
CA LYS A 40 -16.05 -16.00 4.80
C LYS A 40 -17.16 -15.83 3.74
N LYS A 41 -17.06 -14.81 2.87
CA LYS A 41 -18.04 -14.48 1.82
C LYS A 41 -17.59 -14.89 0.43
N VAL A 42 -16.33 -15.29 0.27
CA VAL A 42 -15.85 -15.94 -0.96
C VAL A 42 -15.93 -17.44 -0.75
N GLU A 43 -16.91 -18.06 -1.39
CA GLU A 43 -17.01 -19.51 -1.48
C GLU A 43 -16.05 -19.99 -2.57
N SER A 44 -15.27 -21.01 -2.25
CA SER A 44 -14.30 -21.60 -3.15
C SER A 44 -14.76 -23.00 -3.50
N HIS A 45 -14.91 -23.22 -4.80
CA HIS A 45 -15.38 -24.47 -5.37
C HIS A 45 -14.21 -25.10 -6.13
N THR A 46 -13.91 -26.36 -5.84
CA THR A 46 -12.82 -27.09 -6.50
C THR A 46 -13.37 -27.85 -7.69
N LEU A 47 -13.13 -27.31 -8.89
CA LEU A 47 -13.63 -27.87 -10.15
C LEU A 47 -12.83 -29.08 -10.63
N TRP A 48 -11.56 -29.18 -10.25
CA TRP A 48 -10.70 -30.31 -10.57
C TRP A 48 -9.53 -30.33 -9.60
N LYS A 49 -9.05 -31.53 -9.27
CA LYS A 49 -7.84 -31.73 -8.48
C LYS A 49 -7.06 -32.88 -9.09
N SER A 50 -5.74 -32.75 -9.16
CA SER A 50 -4.90 -33.82 -9.69
C SER A 50 -4.73 -34.95 -8.67
N ASP A 51 -4.96 -36.19 -9.11
CA ASP A 51 -4.67 -37.39 -8.33
C ASP A 51 -3.17 -37.69 -8.35
N PHE A 52 -2.45 -37.27 -7.31
CA PHE A 52 -1.01 -37.56 -7.20
C PHE A 52 -0.76 -39.00 -6.74
N ILE A 53 -0.11 -39.81 -7.59
CA ILE A 53 0.03 -41.28 -7.45
C ILE A 53 1.00 -41.71 -6.32
N SER A 54 1.76 -40.81 -5.69
CA SER A 54 2.61 -41.17 -4.54
C SER A 54 2.77 -40.04 -3.52
N GLY A 55 2.16 -40.16 -2.33
CA GLY A 55 2.55 -39.37 -1.15
C GLY A 55 2.29 -37.86 -1.21
N ASN A 56 1.17 -37.41 -1.79
CA ASN A 56 0.68 -36.02 -1.77
C ASN A 56 1.52 -34.95 -2.50
N SER A 57 2.57 -35.30 -3.26
CA SER A 57 3.31 -34.32 -4.08
C SER A 57 3.93 -34.94 -5.34
N TYR A 58 3.95 -34.18 -6.42
CA TYR A 58 4.66 -34.50 -7.66
C TYR A 58 6.08 -33.92 -7.59
N VAL A 59 7.07 -34.71 -7.97
CA VAL A 59 8.49 -34.33 -7.83
C VAL A 59 9.20 -34.50 -9.16
N PHE A 60 9.90 -33.46 -9.61
CA PHE A 60 10.77 -33.50 -10.79
C PHE A 60 12.19 -33.12 -10.41
N SER A 61 13.18 -33.86 -10.88
CA SER A 61 14.54 -33.33 -10.97
C SER A 61 14.58 -32.27 -12.07
N ILE A 62 15.30 -31.19 -11.83
CA ILE A 62 15.57 -30.15 -12.82
C ILE A 62 17.09 -30.09 -13.00
N ASN A 63 17.57 -30.80 -14.01
CA ASN A 63 18.99 -30.82 -14.35
C ASN A 63 19.43 -29.49 -14.97
N PRO A 64 20.71 -29.12 -14.87
CA PRO A 64 21.25 -27.91 -15.49
C PRO A 64 20.95 -27.88 -16.98
N THR A 65 20.55 -26.72 -17.50
CA THR A 65 20.23 -26.47 -18.93
C THR A 65 19.11 -27.32 -19.55
N GLU A 66 18.44 -28.18 -18.78
CA GLU A 66 17.32 -29.00 -19.25
C GLU A 66 15.96 -28.37 -18.94
N SER A 67 14.98 -28.61 -19.82
CA SER A 67 13.58 -28.26 -19.61
C SER A 67 12.76 -29.53 -19.40
N ASN A 68 12.18 -29.67 -18.21
CA ASN A 68 11.25 -30.76 -17.92
C ASN A 68 9.81 -30.27 -17.98
N SER A 69 8.93 -31.12 -18.50
CA SER A 69 7.50 -30.81 -18.56
C SER A 69 6.63 -32.01 -18.27
N THR A 70 5.55 -31.78 -17.54
CA THR A 70 4.48 -32.75 -17.37
C THR A 70 3.21 -32.23 -18.02
N VAL A 71 2.38 -33.13 -18.52
CA VAL A 71 1.06 -32.81 -19.06
C VAL A 71 0.03 -33.59 -18.26
N LEU A 72 -0.92 -32.87 -17.69
CA LEU A 72 -2.01 -33.41 -16.88
C LEU A 72 -3.33 -33.06 -17.53
N ASP A 73 -4.19 -34.06 -17.64
CA ASP A 73 -5.52 -33.90 -18.21
C ASP A 73 -6.48 -33.31 -17.18
N LEU A 74 -7.26 -32.30 -17.60
CA LEU A 74 -8.33 -31.74 -16.80
C LEU A 74 -9.56 -32.63 -16.89
N VAL A 75 -10.06 -33.09 -15.75
CA VAL A 75 -11.31 -33.85 -15.63
C VAL A 75 -12.21 -33.08 -14.67
N LEU A 76 -13.12 -32.27 -15.20
CA LEU A 76 -13.94 -31.40 -14.37
C LEU A 76 -14.97 -32.20 -13.58
N ASP A 77 -15.22 -31.78 -12.34
CA ASP A 77 -16.35 -32.21 -11.53
C ASP A 77 -17.62 -31.52 -12.03
N GLU A 78 -18.52 -32.29 -12.68
CA GLU A 78 -19.71 -31.75 -13.35
C GLU A 78 -20.73 -31.15 -12.36
N ASP A 79 -20.78 -31.66 -11.12
CA ASP A 79 -21.70 -31.17 -10.09
C ASP A 79 -21.31 -29.74 -9.69
N GLU A 80 -20.01 -29.52 -9.41
CA GLU A 80 -19.45 -28.22 -9.07
C GLU A 80 -19.51 -27.22 -10.25
N VAL A 81 -19.23 -27.68 -11.48
CA VAL A 81 -19.35 -26.84 -12.68
C VAL A 81 -20.79 -26.34 -12.86
N GLY A 82 -21.78 -27.19 -12.62
CA GLY A 82 -23.19 -26.83 -12.69
C GLY A 82 -23.54 -25.68 -11.75
N GLU A 83 -23.13 -25.76 -10.48
CA GLU A 83 -23.38 -24.71 -9.48
C GLU A 83 -22.73 -23.38 -9.87
N ILE A 84 -21.44 -23.39 -10.23
CA ILE A 84 -20.68 -22.18 -10.59
C ILE A 84 -21.17 -21.53 -11.89
N SER A 85 -21.61 -22.32 -12.88
CA SER A 85 -22.05 -21.79 -14.18
C SER A 85 -23.21 -20.78 -14.07
N SER A 86 -23.99 -20.85 -12.98
CA SER A 86 -25.09 -19.94 -12.68
C SER A 86 -24.64 -18.60 -12.07
N ILE A 87 -23.36 -18.49 -11.69
CA ILE A 87 -22.80 -17.36 -10.95
C ILE A 87 -22.07 -16.40 -11.90
N ASN A 88 -22.58 -15.17 -12.00
CA ASN A 88 -22.05 -14.15 -12.92
C ASN A 88 -20.71 -13.52 -12.48
N ASN A 89 -20.30 -13.64 -11.22
CA ASN A 89 -19.13 -12.94 -10.68
C ASN A 89 -18.13 -13.91 -10.05
N THR A 90 -17.44 -14.68 -10.90
CA THR A 90 -16.47 -15.69 -10.47
C THR A 90 -15.08 -15.36 -11.01
N ASN A 91 -14.05 -15.66 -10.21
CA ASN A 91 -12.69 -15.74 -10.73
C ASN A 91 -12.18 -17.17 -10.69
N ASN A 92 -11.67 -17.62 -11.82
CA ASN A 92 -11.29 -18.99 -12.07
C ASN A 92 -9.78 -19.07 -12.17
N TYR A 93 -9.17 -19.96 -11.40
CA TYR A 93 -7.73 -20.10 -11.32
C TYR A 93 -7.32 -21.55 -11.37
N ILE A 94 -6.20 -21.83 -12.04
CA ILE A 94 -5.42 -23.03 -11.74
C ILE A 94 -4.40 -22.64 -10.68
N SER A 95 -4.41 -23.33 -9.55
CA SER A 95 -3.52 -23.07 -8.44
C SER A 95 -2.74 -24.32 -8.07
N PHE A 96 -1.50 -24.15 -7.64
CA PHE A 96 -0.72 -25.21 -7.01
C PHE A 96 0.32 -24.61 -6.07
N ASP A 97 0.64 -25.38 -5.04
CA ASP A 97 1.74 -25.07 -4.15
C ASP A 97 3.01 -25.74 -4.69
N PHE A 98 4.13 -25.04 -4.68
CA PHE A 98 5.40 -25.58 -5.12
C PHE A 98 6.56 -25.16 -4.22
N LYS A 99 7.62 -25.96 -4.26
CA LYS A 99 8.88 -25.71 -3.57
C LYS A 99 10.01 -26.17 -4.46
N VAL A 100 11.06 -25.36 -4.57
CA VAL A 100 12.30 -25.76 -5.24
C VAL A 100 13.34 -26.01 -4.15
N ALA A 101 13.82 -27.26 -4.07
CA ALA A 101 14.80 -27.71 -3.11
C ALA A 101 16.13 -28.00 -3.80
N GLY A 102 17.23 -27.60 -3.18
CA GLY A 102 18.59 -27.81 -3.68
C GLY A 102 19.63 -27.37 -2.66
N GLU A 103 20.89 -27.76 -2.87
CA GLU A 103 21.99 -27.33 -1.97
C GLU A 103 22.23 -25.82 -2.02
N LYS A 104 21.87 -25.17 -3.14
CA LYS A 104 22.00 -23.74 -3.38
C LYS A 104 20.73 -23.17 -4.01
N LEU A 105 20.59 -21.85 -3.94
CA LEU A 105 19.54 -21.11 -4.63
C LEU A 105 19.78 -21.18 -6.14
N VAL A 106 18.93 -21.94 -6.83
CA VAL A 106 18.97 -22.13 -8.28
C VAL A 106 17.93 -21.22 -8.92
N PRO A 107 18.29 -20.35 -9.88
CA PRO A 107 17.31 -19.62 -10.67
C PRO A 107 16.56 -20.61 -11.58
N TYR A 108 15.24 -20.55 -11.60
CA TYR A 108 14.39 -21.42 -12.42
C TYR A 108 13.32 -20.62 -13.17
N GLY A 109 12.92 -21.14 -14.32
CA GLY A 109 11.70 -20.71 -15.02
C GLY A 109 10.57 -21.70 -14.74
N LEU A 110 9.49 -21.23 -14.13
CA LEU A 110 8.26 -22.02 -13.96
C LEU A 110 7.19 -21.45 -14.89
N GLY A 111 6.65 -22.29 -15.77
CA GLY A 111 5.58 -21.92 -16.70
C GLY A 111 4.43 -22.90 -16.64
N LEU A 112 3.20 -22.40 -16.76
CA LEU A 112 2.02 -23.20 -17.00
C LEU A 112 1.43 -22.80 -18.35
N THR A 113 1.15 -23.81 -19.17
CA THR A 113 0.55 -23.66 -20.48
C THR A 113 -0.66 -24.57 -20.59
N LEU A 114 -1.73 -24.06 -21.16
CA LEU A 114 -2.93 -24.82 -21.47
C LEU A 114 -2.86 -25.24 -22.94
N ILE A 115 -2.97 -26.53 -23.20
CA ILE A 115 -2.92 -27.10 -24.56
C ILE A 115 -4.31 -27.59 -24.91
N ASN A 116 -4.90 -27.04 -25.96
CA ASN A 116 -6.17 -27.54 -26.49
C ASN A 116 -5.92 -28.85 -27.25
N LYS A 117 -6.47 -29.96 -26.75
CA LYS A 117 -6.33 -31.30 -27.34
C LYS A 117 -6.94 -31.42 -28.74
N LYS A 118 -7.90 -30.57 -29.10
CA LYS A 118 -8.59 -30.62 -30.40
C LYS A 118 -7.91 -29.75 -31.46
N THR A 119 -7.45 -28.56 -31.09
CA THR A 119 -6.88 -27.58 -32.04
C THR A 119 -5.36 -27.45 -31.96
N ASN A 120 -4.72 -28.03 -30.93
CA ASN A 120 -3.33 -27.80 -30.54
C ASN A 120 -2.97 -26.34 -30.22
N ASP A 121 -3.96 -25.48 -30.02
CA ASP A 121 -3.74 -24.11 -29.57
C ASP A 121 -3.13 -24.09 -28.16
N VAL A 122 -2.15 -23.22 -27.95
CA VAL A 122 -1.47 -23.06 -26.66
C VAL A 122 -1.83 -21.71 -26.06
N VAL A 123 -2.32 -21.72 -24.82
CA VAL A 123 -2.64 -20.52 -24.05
C VAL A 123 -1.72 -20.47 -22.84
N SER A 124 -1.03 -19.34 -22.67
CA SER A 124 -0.16 -19.09 -21.50
C SER A 124 -0.83 -18.07 -20.59
N PRO A 125 -1.60 -18.49 -19.57
CA PRO A 125 -2.26 -17.58 -18.66
C PRO A 125 -1.25 -16.78 -17.83
N LYS A 126 -1.67 -15.57 -17.40
CA LYS A 126 -0.86 -14.75 -16.48
C LYS A 126 -0.70 -15.47 -15.15
N VAL A 127 0.51 -15.44 -14.61
CA VAL A 127 0.86 -16.09 -13.34
C VAL A 127 1.05 -15.09 -12.22
N SER A 128 0.55 -15.43 -11.04
CA SER A 128 0.87 -14.78 -9.77
C SER A 128 1.56 -15.80 -8.87
N ILE A 129 2.67 -15.41 -8.23
CA ILE A 129 3.44 -16.26 -7.33
C ILE A 129 3.56 -15.56 -5.97
N ALA A 130 3.26 -16.29 -4.90
CA ALA A 130 3.32 -15.78 -3.54
C ALA A 130 3.96 -16.78 -2.57
N PRO A 131 4.77 -16.35 -1.58
CA PRO A 131 5.27 -17.25 -0.55
C PRO A 131 4.14 -17.73 0.37
N ILE A 132 4.20 -18.99 0.78
CA ILE A 132 3.29 -19.62 1.75
C ILE A 132 3.96 -19.55 3.12
N GLY A 133 3.81 -18.41 3.80
CA GLY A 133 4.38 -18.18 5.14
C GLY A 133 5.12 -16.84 5.24
N SER A 134 5.80 -16.63 6.38
CA SER A 134 6.55 -15.41 6.69
C SER A 134 8.06 -15.55 6.44
N ALA A 135 8.59 -16.78 6.34
CA ALA A 135 10.01 -17.05 6.08
C ALA A 135 10.23 -17.32 4.58
N VAL A 136 11.00 -16.45 3.94
CA VAL A 136 11.46 -16.61 2.56
C VAL A 136 12.93 -17.06 2.62
N GLY A 137 13.23 -18.24 2.08
CA GLY A 137 14.57 -18.80 2.07
C GLY A 137 14.68 -20.01 1.15
N LEU A 138 15.84 -20.67 1.21
CA LEU A 138 16.00 -22.03 0.69
C LEU A 138 14.86 -22.88 1.24
N ASP A 139 14.26 -23.70 0.39
CA ASP A 139 13.23 -24.65 0.78
C ASP A 139 11.85 -24.09 1.19
N SER A 140 11.59 -22.80 0.96
CA SER A 140 10.27 -22.21 1.20
C SER A 140 9.22 -22.70 0.19
N TRP A 141 7.97 -22.81 0.66
CA TRP A 141 6.82 -23.09 -0.20
C TRP A 141 6.26 -21.81 -0.79
N TYR A 142 5.82 -21.89 -2.05
CA TYR A 142 5.19 -20.83 -2.81
C TYR A 142 3.87 -21.33 -3.38
N LYS A 143 2.91 -20.43 -3.59
CA LYS A 143 1.64 -20.68 -4.28
C LYS A 143 1.71 -20.00 -5.64
N ALA A 144 1.50 -20.76 -6.70
CA ALA A 144 1.29 -20.25 -8.04
C ALA A 144 -0.21 -20.22 -8.36
N GLN A 145 -0.68 -19.13 -8.98
CA GLN A 145 -2.07 -18.96 -9.41
C GLN A 145 -2.10 -18.44 -10.85
N PHE A 146 -2.87 -19.08 -11.70
CA PHE A 146 -3.02 -18.76 -13.11
C PHE A 146 -4.46 -18.39 -13.41
N LEU A 147 -4.72 -17.12 -13.76
CA LEU A 147 -6.07 -16.63 -14.01
C LEU A 147 -6.60 -17.12 -15.37
N LEU A 148 -7.80 -17.71 -15.36
CA LEU A 148 -8.46 -18.26 -16.55
C LEU A 148 -9.61 -17.41 -17.11
N ASN A 149 -9.95 -16.31 -16.46
CA ASN A 149 -11.12 -15.50 -16.85
C ASN A 149 -11.04 -15.00 -18.30
N ASP A 150 -9.85 -14.62 -18.80
CA ASP A 150 -9.67 -14.18 -20.19
C ASP A 150 -9.95 -15.31 -21.21
N LEU A 151 -9.69 -16.57 -20.82
CA LEU A 151 -9.97 -17.75 -21.63
C LEU A 151 -11.47 -18.06 -21.63
N LEU A 152 -12.08 -18.08 -20.44
CA LEU A 152 -13.50 -18.38 -20.24
C LEU A 152 -14.43 -17.30 -20.81
N ALA A 153 -14.00 -16.03 -20.80
CA ALA A 153 -14.76 -14.91 -21.36
C ALA A 153 -15.01 -15.05 -22.87
N LYS A 154 -14.16 -15.78 -23.60
CA LYS A 154 -14.30 -15.99 -25.05
C LYS A 154 -15.36 -17.03 -25.42
N SER A 155 -15.66 -17.98 -24.52
CA SER A 155 -16.48 -19.15 -24.81
C SER A 155 -17.73 -19.28 -23.96
N HIS A 156 -17.88 -18.48 -22.90
CA HIS A 156 -19.02 -18.48 -21.97
C HIS A 156 -19.38 -19.86 -21.38
N SER A 157 -18.48 -20.85 -21.43
CA SER A 157 -18.70 -22.18 -20.85
C SER A 157 -17.42 -22.83 -20.36
N PHE A 158 -17.52 -23.47 -19.19
CA PHE A 158 -16.51 -24.33 -18.59
C PHE A 158 -16.27 -25.63 -19.37
N ASP A 159 -17.20 -26.05 -20.23
CA ASP A 159 -17.04 -27.22 -21.11
C ASP A 159 -15.83 -27.08 -22.04
N LEU A 160 -15.44 -25.85 -22.34
CA LEU A 160 -14.23 -25.59 -23.12
C LEU A 160 -13.00 -26.20 -22.43
N LEU A 161 -12.89 -26.07 -21.10
CA LEU A 161 -11.74 -26.54 -20.32
C LEU A 161 -11.58 -28.07 -20.36
N LYS A 162 -12.64 -28.83 -20.65
CA LYS A 162 -12.57 -30.30 -20.86
C LYS A 162 -11.68 -30.66 -22.04
N ASN A 163 -11.52 -29.75 -23.01
CA ASN A 163 -10.64 -29.95 -24.16
C ASN A 163 -9.20 -29.52 -23.89
N TYR A 164 -8.88 -29.00 -22.71
CA TYR A 164 -7.54 -28.53 -22.37
C TYR A 164 -6.79 -29.52 -21.48
N ALA A 165 -5.48 -29.61 -21.68
CA ALA A 165 -4.54 -30.22 -20.75
C ALA A 165 -3.65 -29.13 -20.14
N VAL A 166 -3.28 -29.31 -18.88
CA VAL A 166 -2.35 -28.44 -18.17
C VAL A 166 -0.93 -28.98 -18.37
N LYS A 167 -0.09 -28.21 -19.05
CA LYS A 167 1.33 -28.48 -19.15
C LYS A 167 2.11 -27.56 -18.23
N ILE A 168 2.75 -28.15 -17.21
CA ILE A 168 3.67 -27.45 -16.31
C ILE A 168 5.08 -27.67 -16.85
N THR A 169 5.82 -26.58 -16.98
CA THR A 169 7.19 -26.54 -17.48
C THR A 169 8.09 -25.97 -16.38
N ALA A 170 9.20 -26.66 -16.14
CA ALA A 170 10.24 -26.20 -15.24
C ALA A 170 11.57 -26.22 -15.99
N GLN A 171 12.24 -25.07 -16.02
CA GLN A 171 13.52 -24.89 -16.68
C GLN A 171 14.56 -24.49 -15.64
N ASN A 172 15.66 -25.23 -15.57
CA ASN A 172 16.82 -24.80 -14.79
C ASN A 172 17.54 -23.68 -15.54
N LYS A 173 17.78 -22.55 -14.90
CA LYS A 173 18.60 -21.46 -15.44
C LYS A 173 20.03 -21.44 -14.87
N SER A 174 20.37 -22.40 -14.01
CA SER A 174 21.75 -22.64 -13.57
C SER A 174 22.45 -23.60 -14.53
N ASP A 175 23.74 -23.36 -14.72
CA ASP A 175 24.62 -24.16 -15.58
C ASP A 175 25.23 -25.35 -14.84
N THR A 176 25.24 -25.34 -13.49
CA THR A 176 25.98 -26.34 -12.68
C THR A 176 25.12 -27.05 -11.66
N ASP A 177 24.11 -26.37 -11.10
CA ASP A 177 23.43 -26.84 -9.90
C ASP A 177 22.14 -27.59 -10.24
N ILE A 178 21.96 -28.76 -9.64
CA ILE A 178 20.73 -29.55 -9.74
C ILE A 178 19.74 -29.05 -8.68
N ALA A 179 18.48 -28.92 -9.08
CA ALA A 179 17.38 -28.63 -8.15
C ALA A 179 16.25 -29.65 -8.32
N VAL A 180 15.41 -29.75 -7.30
CA VAL A 180 14.23 -30.61 -7.28
C VAL A 180 13.00 -29.74 -7.08
N LEU A 181 12.02 -29.84 -7.99
CA LEU A 181 10.75 -29.14 -7.87
C LEU A 181 9.71 -30.08 -7.29
N HIS A 182 9.17 -29.71 -6.15
CA HIS A 182 8.00 -30.31 -5.53
C HIS A 182 6.76 -29.49 -5.90
N ILE A 183 5.69 -30.17 -6.32
CA ILE A 183 4.37 -29.58 -6.58
C ILE A 183 3.34 -30.34 -5.74
N LYS A 184 2.44 -29.64 -5.07
CA LYS A 184 1.32 -30.22 -4.32
C LYS A 184 0.06 -29.38 -4.53
N ASP A 185 -1.08 -29.99 -4.17
CA ASP A 185 -2.40 -29.35 -4.23
C ASP A 185 -2.70 -28.65 -5.57
N LEU A 186 -2.33 -29.29 -6.68
CA LEU A 186 -2.68 -28.79 -8.02
C LEU A 186 -4.17 -28.97 -8.25
N LYS A 187 -4.85 -27.86 -8.49
CA LYS A 187 -6.29 -27.80 -8.61
C LYS A 187 -6.75 -26.66 -9.49
N LEU A 188 -7.95 -26.81 -10.03
CA LEU A 188 -8.73 -25.77 -10.66
C LEU A 188 -9.79 -25.32 -9.65
N GLU A 189 -9.76 -24.05 -9.28
CA GLU A 189 -10.70 -23.47 -8.33
C GLU A 189 -11.47 -22.32 -8.98
N SER A 190 -12.77 -22.27 -8.68
CA SER A 190 -13.58 -21.08 -8.94
C SER A 190 -13.96 -20.44 -7.62
N HIS A 191 -13.68 -19.15 -7.51
CA HIS A 191 -14.01 -18.36 -6.34
C HIS A 191 -15.22 -17.49 -6.66
N ASP A 192 -16.29 -17.64 -5.88
CA ASP A 192 -17.50 -16.84 -5.99
C ASP A 192 -17.33 -15.48 -5.30
N PHE A 193 -17.40 -14.39 -6.07
CA PHE A 193 -17.38 -13.02 -5.60
C PHE A 193 -18.77 -12.35 -5.63
N SER A 194 -19.84 -13.09 -5.89
CA SER A 194 -21.22 -12.56 -5.92
C SER A 194 -21.66 -11.96 -4.59
N LYS A 195 -21.22 -12.59 -3.48
CA LYS A 195 -21.45 -12.16 -2.09
C LYS A 195 -20.49 -11.08 -1.62
N VAL A 196 -19.46 -10.75 -2.41
CA VAL A 196 -18.50 -9.70 -2.07
C VAL A 196 -19.11 -8.33 -2.39
N PRO A 197 -19.15 -7.39 -1.42
CA PRO A 197 -19.68 -6.06 -1.65
C PRO A 197 -18.95 -5.37 -2.82
N LYS A 198 -19.70 -4.87 -3.80
CA LYS A 198 -19.11 -4.09 -4.89
C LYS A 198 -18.49 -2.80 -4.34
N ILE A 199 -17.26 -2.53 -4.75
CA ILE A 199 -16.56 -1.29 -4.41
C ILE A 199 -17.32 -0.13 -5.06
N LYS A 200 -17.95 0.71 -4.24
CA LYS A 200 -18.69 1.89 -4.74
C LYS A 200 -17.75 3.02 -5.16
N ASN A 201 -16.58 3.11 -4.53
CA ASN A 201 -15.58 4.13 -4.83
C ASN A 201 -14.19 3.51 -4.96
N HIS A 202 -13.78 3.24 -6.19
CA HIS A 202 -12.47 2.66 -6.47
C HIS A 202 -11.29 3.59 -6.13
N TYR A 203 -11.53 4.91 -5.99
CA TYR A 203 -10.49 5.87 -5.63
C TYR A 203 -10.09 5.81 -4.15
N LEU A 204 -10.83 5.11 -3.31
CA LEU A 204 -10.54 4.93 -1.88
C LEU A 204 -9.99 3.53 -1.55
N LEU A 205 -9.61 2.78 -2.59
CA LEU A 205 -9.25 1.38 -2.45
C LEU A 205 -7.92 1.21 -1.69
N ASP A 206 -7.00 2.14 -1.85
CA ASP A 206 -5.69 2.19 -1.21
C ASP A 206 -5.79 2.31 0.33
N ILE A 207 -6.76 3.06 0.85
CA ILE A 207 -7.07 3.13 2.29
C ILE A 207 -7.33 1.74 2.89
N ILE A 208 -7.91 0.84 2.10
CA ILE A 208 -8.30 -0.49 2.57
C ILE A 208 -7.23 -1.52 2.21
N GLN A 209 -6.73 -1.51 0.98
CA GLN A 209 -5.87 -2.58 0.44
C GLN A 209 -4.37 -2.29 0.55
N MET A 210 -3.96 -1.03 0.59
CA MET A 210 -2.54 -0.65 0.57
C MET A 210 -2.04 -0.26 1.95
N PHE A 211 -2.68 0.72 2.60
CA PHE A 211 -2.16 1.28 3.84
C PHE A 211 -2.21 0.30 5.04
N PRO A 212 -3.31 -0.42 5.33
CA PRO A 212 -3.34 -1.31 6.49
C PRO A 212 -2.25 -2.41 6.46
N PRO A 213 -2.04 -3.19 5.38
CA PRO A 213 -0.99 -4.21 5.41
C PRO A 213 0.42 -3.60 5.55
N ILE A 214 0.65 -2.42 4.96
CA ILE A 214 1.88 -1.66 5.15
C ILE A 214 2.05 -1.24 6.61
N ARG A 215 0.99 -0.77 7.27
CA ARG A 215 1.01 -0.35 8.68
C ARG A 215 1.19 -1.54 9.63
N GLU A 216 0.62 -2.70 9.33
CA GLU A 216 0.85 -3.93 10.10
C GLU A 216 2.32 -4.36 10.03
N TYR A 217 2.91 -4.35 8.83
CA TYR A 217 4.32 -4.68 8.65
C TYR A 217 5.24 -3.69 9.35
N PHE A 218 4.91 -2.39 9.26
CA PHE A 218 5.61 -1.34 10.00
C PHE A 218 5.54 -1.56 11.52
N SER A 219 4.34 -1.76 12.09
CA SER A 219 4.16 -1.96 13.53
C SER A 219 4.83 -3.25 14.02
N SER A 220 4.68 -4.34 13.29
CA SER A 220 5.28 -5.63 13.66
C SER A 220 6.81 -5.61 13.59
N SER A 221 7.39 -4.96 12.58
CA SER A 221 8.85 -4.79 12.47
C SER A 221 9.40 -3.92 13.60
N LEU A 222 8.75 -2.79 13.90
CA LEU A 222 9.12 -1.91 15.02
C LEU A 222 9.11 -2.65 16.36
N LYS A 223 8.06 -3.42 16.63
CA LYS A 223 7.91 -4.18 17.89
C LYS A 223 8.93 -5.31 18.04
N LYS A 224 9.44 -5.84 16.93
CA LYS A 224 10.55 -6.81 16.92
C LYS A 224 11.93 -6.16 17.03
N GLY A 225 12.01 -4.83 16.97
CA GLY A 225 13.29 -4.12 16.89
C GLY A 225 13.99 -4.30 15.54
N GLU A 226 13.26 -4.72 14.51
CA GLU A 226 13.77 -4.89 13.15
C GLU A 226 13.63 -3.59 12.39
N LEU A 227 14.68 -3.21 11.63
CA LEU A 227 14.61 -2.10 10.70
C LEU A 227 14.21 -2.64 9.31
N PRO A 228 12.97 -2.41 8.85
CA PRO A 228 12.43 -3.10 7.68
C PRO A 228 12.91 -2.46 6.38
N PHE A 229 14.18 -2.63 6.01
CA PHE A 229 14.69 -2.10 4.73
C PHE A 229 13.99 -2.71 3.51
N TRP A 230 13.57 -3.96 3.61
CA TRP A 230 13.05 -4.74 2.49
C TRP A 230 11.78 -5.47 2.86
N ASN A 231 10.73 -5.31 2.04
CA ASN A 231 9.46 -5.98 2.21
C ASN A 231 9.28 -7.08 1.15
N ASN A 232 9.42 -8.34 1.59
CA ASN A 232 9.28 -9.54 0.75
C ASN A 232 7.84 -9.82 0.28
N TYR A 233 6.85 -9.14 0.86
CA TYR A 233 5.44 -9.37 0.55
C TYR A 233 4.95 -8.59 -0.68
N ILE A 234 5.75 -7.64 -1.20
CA ILE A 234 5.41 -6.83 -2.38
C ILE A 234 6.22 -7.32 -3.58
N LEU A 235 5.57 -7.89 -4.60
CA LEU A 235 6.17 -8.19 -5.93
C LEU A 235 7.58 -8.84 -5.87
N THR A 236 7.76 -9.89 -5.04
CA THR A 236 9.05 -10.58 -4.77
C THR A 236 10.10 -9.78 -4.00
N GLY A 237 9.76 -8.57 -3.58
CA GLY A 237 10.56 -7.70 -2.74
C GLY A 237 10.44 -6.23 -3.16
N ALA A 238 10.34 -5.33 -2.18
CA ALA A 238 10.35 -3.89 -2.39
C ALA A 238 11.15 -3.16 -1.30
N GLU A 239 11.80 -2.05 -1.66
CA GLU A 239 12.50 -1.17 -0.72
C GLU A 239 11.50 -0.46 0.19
N PHE A 240 11.26 -1.01 1.38
CA PHE A 240 10.17 -0.55 2.24
C PHE A 240 10.50 0.80 2.86
N LEU A 241 11.62 0.96 3.58
CA LEU A 241 12.00 2.25 4.18
C LEU A 241 12.18 3.40 3.18
N ALA A 242 12.38 3.08 1.90
CA ALA A 242 12.49 4.09 0.85
C ALA A 242 11.14 4.71 0.49
N GLU A 243 10.02 4.07 0.82
CA GLU A 243 8.68 4.62 0.56
C GLU A 243 8.31 5.66 1.63
N PRO A 244 8.27 6.95 1.28
CA PRO A 244 8.16 8.03 2.25
C PRO A 244 6.78 8.07 2.93
N GLN A 245 5.72 7.57 2.28
CA GLN A 245 4.36 7.54 2.86
C GLN A 245 4.22 6.54 4.03
N ILE A 246 5.23 5.71 4.27
CA ILE A 246 5.27 4.85 5.46
C ILE A 246 5.39 5.68 6.73
N GLY A 247 6.08 6.83 6.66
CA GLY A 247 6.26 7.72 7.81
C GLY A 247 7.12 7.14 8.93
N PHE A 248 7.99 6.16 8.64
CA PHE A 248 8.81 5.44 9.64
C PHE A 248 9.60 6.39 10.55
N PHE A 249 10.19 7.43 9.96
CA PHE A 249 11.01 8.41 10.68
C PHE A 249 10.21 9.56 11.29
N HIS A 250 8.89 9.60 11.10
CA HIS A 250 8.05 10.61 11.72
C HIS A 250 7.79 10.25 13.20
N PRO A 251 8.12 11.11 14.17
CA PRO A 251 8.09 10.75 15.60
C PRO A 251 6.68 10.34 16.08
N LEU A 252 5.64 11.03 15.60
CA LEU A 252 4.25 10.69 15.95
C LEU A 252 3.84 9.31 15.43
N TYR A 253 4.32 8.92 14.25
CA TYR A 253 4.06 7.58 13.69
C TYR A 253 4.85 6.54 14.46
N PHE A 254 6.15 6.74 14.56
CA PHE A 254 7.07 5.84 15.23
C PHE A 254 6.56 5.49 16.62
N LEU A 255 6.19 6.50 17.42
CA LEU A 255 5.71 6.28 18.78
C LEU A 255 4.34 5.59 18.82
N SER A 256 3.38 6.02 18.01
CA SER A 256 2.04 5.41 17.98
C SER A 256 2.08 3.94 17.55
N TYR A 257 2.83 3.61 16.49
CA TYR A 257 2.88 2.25 15.95
C TYR A 257 3.81 1.30 16.71
N LEU A 258 4.74 1.85 17.50
CA LEU A 258 5.50 1.09 18.49
C LEU A 258 4.61 0.67 19.68
N LEU A 259 3.81 1.61 20.20
CA LEU A 259 3.06 1.42 21.44
C LEU A 259 1.70 0.71 21.25
N PHE A 260 1.04 0.90 20.11
CA PHE A 260 -0.33 0.41 19.87
C PHE A 260 -0.38 -0.53 18.67
N ASP A 261 -1.46 -1.30 18.53
CA ASP A 261 -1.75 -2.00 17.27
C ASP A 261 -2.07 -1.01 16.15
N GLN A 262 -2.02 -1.46 14.90
CA GLN A 262 -2.14 -0.60 13.73
C GLN A 262 -3.43 0.23 13.66
N PHE A 263 -4.57 -0.27 14.15
CA PHE A 263 -5.86 0.43 14.07
C PHE A 263 -5.96 1.52 15.12
N ILE A 264 -5.52 1.20 16.35
CA ILE A 264 -5.47 2.18 17.43
C ILE A 264 -4.42 3.24 17.12
N ALA A 265 -3.24 2.85 16.62
CA ALA A 265 -2.20 3.77 16.20
C ALA A 265 -2.71 4.73 15.12
N HIS A 266 -3.36 4.21 14.06
CA HIS A 266 -3.98 5.01 13.00
C HIS A 266 -4.97 6.04 13.58
N ALA A 267 -5.90 5.60 14.43
CA ALA A 267 -6.89 6.48 15.03
C ALA A 267 -6.24 7.57 15.89
N ILE A 268 -5.24 7.22 16.71
CA ILE A 268 -4.50 8.16 17.54
C ILE A 268 -3.80 9.20 16.67
N VAL A 269 -3.06 8.78 15.64
CA VAL A 269 -2.33 9.68 14.76
C VAL A 269 -3.31 10.65 14.07
N SER A 270 -4.39 10.15 13.46
CA SER A 270 -5.36 10.99 12.77
C SER A 270 -6.02 12.02 13.70
N ILE A 271 -6.43 11.60 14.90
CA ILE A 271 -7.06 12.50 15.89
C ILE A 271 -6.06 13.53 16.42
N VAL A 272 -4.84 13.10 16.76
CA VAL A 272 -3.79 14.00 17.26
C VAL A 272 -3.45 15.03 16.20
N CYS A 273 -3.27 14.63 14.93
CA CYS A 273 -3.03 15.57 13.84
C CYS A 273 -4.18 16.57 13.69
N LEU A 274 -5.42 16.10 13.71
CA LEU A 274 -6.59 16.97 13.59
C LEU A 274 -6.66 18.00 14.74
N LEU A 275 -6.40 17.56 15.98
CA LEU A 275 -6.32 18.46 17.13
C LEU A 275 -5.17 19.46 16.99
N LEU A 276 -4.01 19.03 16.52
CA LEU A 276 -2.86 19.89 16.28
C LEU A 276 -3.17 20.95 15.21
N CYS A 277 -3.89 20.61 14.14
CA CYS A 277 -4.40 21.59 13.18
C CYS A 277 -5.16 22.71 13.91
N GLY A 278 -6.16 22.35 14.72
CA GLY A 278 -7.00 23.33 15.42
C GLY A 278 -6.25 24.15 16.46
N ILE A 279 -5.40 23.50 17.27
CA ILE A 279 -4.59 24.17 18.29
C ILE A 279 -3.58 25.13 17.65
N GLY A 280 -2.87 24.68 16.61
CA GLY A 280 -1.88 25.51 15.93
C GLY A 280 -2.51 26.75 15.30
N ALA A 281 -3.65 26.60 14.63
CA ALA A 281 -4.38 27.73 14.04
C ALA A 281 -4.91 28.69 15.11
N TYR A 282 -5.47 28.16 16.21
CA TYR A 282 -5.89 28.97 17.36
C TYR A 282 -4.73 29.82 17.92
N LEU A 283 -3.59 29.18 18.21
CA LEU A 283 -2.42 29.85 18.77
C LEU A 283 -1.84 30.90 17.82
N LEU A 284 -1.84 30.61 16.51
CA LEU A 284 -1.41 31.56 15.49
C LEU A 284 -2.29 32.81 15.46
N CYS A 285 -3.61 32.66 15.53
CA CYS A 285 -4.53 33.80 15.60
C CYS A 285 -4.36 34.61 16.88
N VAL A 286 -4.19 33.95 18.03
CA VAL A 286 -3.89 34.64 19.29
C VAL A 286 -2.58 35.43 19.18
N TYR A 287 -1.55 34.85 18.56
CA TYR A 287 -0.27 35.53 18.34
C TYR A 287 -0.42 36.78 17.46
N TRP A 288 -1.26 36.73 16.43
CA TRP A 288 -1.59 37.90 15.60
C TRP A 288 -2.50 38.92 16.29
N GLY A 289 -2.84 38.73 17.57
CA GLY A 289 -3.59 39.68 18.38
C GLY A 289 -5.11 39.57 18.24
N LEU A 290 -5.63 38.48 17.67
CA LEU A 290 -7.07 38.23 17.63
C LEU A 290 -7.59 37.87 19.03
N GLY A 291 -8.82 38.29 19.34
CA GLY A 291 -9.49 37.92 20.60
C GLY A 291 -9.77 36.42 20.71
N PHE A 292 -10.25 35.98 21.88
CA PHE A 292 -10.52 34.56 22.16
C PHE A 292 -11.50 33.93 21.16
N ILE A 293 -12.67 34.53 20.96
CA ILE A 293 -13.72 33.99 20.08
C ILE A 293 -13.25 33.85 18.62
N PRO A 294 -12.71 34.89 17.95
CA PRO A 294 -12.26 34.75 16.56
C PRO A 294 -11.10 33.75 16.42
N SER A 295 -10.19 33.68 17.40
CA SER A 295 -9.13 32.68 17.39
C SER A 295 -9.67 31.25 17.53
N LEU A 296 -10.65 31.04 18.42
CA LEU A 296 -11.29 29.74 18.61
C LEU A 296 -12.02 29.30 17.33
N LEU A 297 -12.76 30.21 16.69
CA LEU A 297 -13.42 29.94 15.43
C LEU A 297 -12.42 29.59 14.32
N ALA A 298 -11.32 30.33 14.20
CA ALA A 298 -10.27 30.02 13.23
C ALA A 298 -9.65 28.63 13.46
N GLY A 299 -9.41 28.26 14.73
CA GLY A 299 -8.96 26.93 15.09
C GLY A 299 -9.93 25.82 14.67
N ILE A 300 -11.22 25.98 14.98
CA ILE A 300 -12.27 25.01 14.59
C ILE A 300 -12.40 24.91 13.07
N VAL A 301 -12.38 26.06 12.37
CA VAL A 301 -12.49 26.11 10.90
C VAL A 301 -11.30 25.42 10.25
N TYR A 302 -10.07 25.67 10.70
CA TYR A 302 -8.89 25.00 10.15
C TYR A 302 -8.89 23.51 10.45
N MET A 303 -9.29 23.12 11.67
CA MET A 303 -9.43 21.72 12.08
C MET A 303 -10.38 20.94 11.16
N PHE A 304 -11.57 21.49 10.88
CA PHE A 304 -12.58 20.83 10.05
C PHE A 304 -12.68 21.34 8.61
N HIS A 305 -11.64 22.02 8.10
CA HIS A 305 -11.66 22.46 6.71
C HIS A 305 -11.73 21.24 5.77
N PRO A 306 -12.53 21.27 4.68
CA PRO A 306 -12.68 20.17 3.73
C PRO A 306 -11.44 19.33 3.44
N PHE A 307 -10.27 19.95 3.21
CA PHE A 307 -9.03 19.22 2.98
C PHE A 307 -8.68 18.20 4.09
N ASN A 308 -8.80 18.59 5.36
CA ASN A 308 -8.50 17.72 6.51
C ASN A 308 -9.56 16.65 6.70
N VAL A 309 -10.83 16.97 6.42
CA VAL A 309 -11.95 16.04 6.60
C VAL A 309 -11.94 14.97 5.49
N THR A 310 -11.72 15.35 4.24
CA THR A 310 -11.70 14.40 3.11
C THR A 310 -10.49 13.48 3.15
N HIS A 311 -9.37 13.94 3.71
CA HIS A 311 -8.16 13.15 3.84
C HIS A 311 -7.96 12.58 5.25
N PHE A 312 -9.01 12.52 6.07
CA PHE A 312 -8.92 12.07 7.46
C PHE A 312 -8.36 10.64 7.59
N SER A 313 -8.65 9.79 6.60
CA SER A 313 -8.13 8.41 6.50
C SER A 313 -6.69 8.30 6.02
N TYR A 314 -6.07 9.40 5.56
CA TYR A 314 -4.69 9.45 5.11
C TYR A 314 -3.84 10.23 6.12
N GLU A 315 -3.41 9.55 7.18
CA GLU A 315 -2.60 10.13 8.25
C GLU A 315 -1.41 10.98 7.73
N HIS A 316 -0.75 10.52 6.66
CA HIS A 316 0.48 11.13 6.13
C HIS A 316 0.22 12.49 5.48
N ILE A 317 -1.02 12.72 5.01
CA ILE A 317 -1.49 14.02 4.53
C ILE A 317 -1.77 14.95 5.72
N LEU A 318 -2.39 14.44 6.78
CA LEU A 318 -2.70 15.21 7.99
C LEU A 318 -1.44 15.68 8.73
N LEU A 319 -0.33 14.93 8.67
CA LEU A 319 0.96 15.33 9.24
C LEU A 319 1.45 16.68 8.71
N CYS A 320 1.38 16.90 7.39
CA CYS A 320 1.72 18.19 6.77
C CYS A 320 0.83 19.31 7.28
N SER A 321 -0.49 19.09 7.22
CA SER A 321 -1.49 20.08 7.57
C SER A 321 -1.38 20.49 9.04
N SER A 322 -1.18 19.52 9.94
CA SER A 322 -1.06 19.78 11.38
C SER A 322 0.19 20.57 11.76
N SER A 323 1.29 20.42 11.03
CA SER A 323 2.56 21.11 11.31
C SER A 323 2.59 22.55 10.79
N LEU A 324 1.81 22.87 9.76
CA LEU A 324 1.86 24.16 9.06
C LEU A 324 1.55 25.38 9.95
N PRO A 325 0.46 25.41 10.75
CA PRO A 325 0.19 26.57 11.61
C PRO A 325 1.29 26.82 12.64
N PHE A 326 1.86 25.75 13.20
CA PHE A 326 2.99 25.86 14.13
C PHE A 326 4.26 26.35 13.44
N LEU A 327 4.50 25.95 12.20
CA LEU A 327 5.64 26.43 11.41
C LEU A 327 5.56 27.95 11.21
N ILE A 328 4.38 28.43 10.81
CA ILE A 328 4.11 29.87 10.63
C ILE A 328 4.26 30.61 11.96
N LEU A 329 3.67 30.09 13.05
CA LEU A 329 3.75 30.68 14.38
C LEU A 329 5.21 30.78 14.88
N CYS A 330 5.99 29.71 14.75
CA CYS A 330 7.40 29.72 15.14
C CYS A 330 8.20 30.69 14.25
N PHE A 331 7.91 30.75 12.95
CA PHE A 331 8.58 31.68 12.06
C PHE A 331 8.32 33.14 12.44
N GLU A 332 7.09 33.49 12.80
CA GLU A 332 6.73 34.82 13.30
C GLU A 332 7.49 35.19 14.58
N HIS A 333 7.57 34.27 15.55
CA HIS A 333 8.39 34.47 16.74
C HIS A 333 9.89 34.61 16.40
N CYS A 334 10.38 33.87 15.40
CA CYS A 334 11.76 33.91 14.96
C CYS A 334 12.13 35.29 14.40
N ILE A 335 11.33 35.85 13.49
CA ILE A 335 11.64 37.14 12.84
C ILE A 335 11.50 38.34 13.79
N ASN A 336 10.67 38.23 14.84
CA ASN A 336 10.51 39.26 15.85
C ASN A 336 11.53 39.16 17.00
N SER A 337 12.38 38.12 17.00
CA SER A 337 13.41 37.95 18.01
C SER A 337 14.60 38.90 17.79
N LYS A 338 15.18 39.39 18.89
CA LYS A 338 16.41 40.21 18.84
C LYS A 338 17.66 39.40 18.47
N LYS A 339 17.62 38.07 18.67
CA LYS A 339 18.75 37.18 18.39
C LYS A 339 18.56 36.50 17.03
N PHE A 340 19.63 36.52 16.24
CA PHE A 340 19.67 35.88 14.93
C PHE A 340 19.49 34.36 15.01
N LEU A 341 20.29 33.69 15.85
CA LEU A 341 20.10 32.28 16.22
C LEU A 341 19.21 32.23 17.47
N ASN A 342 17.93 31.90 17.28
CA ASN A 342 16.97 31.76 18.36
C ASN A 342 16.29 30.38 18.32
N ILE A 343 15.65 29.98 19.42
CA ILE A 343 15.01 28.67 19.53
C ILE A 343 13.89 28.47 18.49
N TYR A 344 13.20 29.54 18.11
CA TYR A 344 12.12 29.46 17.13
C TYR A 344 12.63 29.21 15.71
N LEU A 345 13.84 29.68 15.36
CA LEU A 345 14.51 29.32 14.12
C LEU A 345 14.74 27.80 14.03
N LEU A 346 15.21 27.20 15.12
CA LEU A 346 15.44 25.75 15.21
C LEU A 346 14.12 24.98 15.18
N LEU A 347 13.09 25.44 15.91
CA LEU A 347 11.77 24.83 15.91
C LEU A 347 11.10 24.90 14.54
N SER A 348 11.17 26.03 13.85
CA SER A 348 10.69 26.15 12.47
C SER A 348 11.42 25.21 11.52
N SER A 349 12.75 25.08 11.66
CA SER A 349 13.55 24.13 10.88
C SER A 349 13.12 22.68 11.11
N PHE A 350 12.90 22.33 12.38
CA PHE A 350 12.42 21.01 12.77
C PHE A 350 11.01 20.71 12.23
N LEU A 351 10.07 21.65 12.37
CA LEU A 351 8.70 21.52 11.85
C LEU A 351 8.69 21.39 10.33
N LEU A 352 9.53 22.12 9.61
CA LEU A 352 9.68 21.97 8.17
C LEU A 352 10.29 20.60 7.81
N GLY A 353 11.25 20.12 8.59
CA GLY A 353 11.77 18.75 8.48
C GLY A 353 10.68 17.69 8.67
N LEU A 354 9.79 17.85 9.65
CA LEU A 354 8.64 16.96 9.85
C LEU A 354 7.66 16.99 8.68
N ILE A 355 7.41 18.17 8.09
CA ILE A 355 6.61 18.30 6.88
C ILE A 355 7.24 17.48 5.75
N PHE A 356 8.55 17.60 5.49
CA PHE A 356 9.21 16.80 4.47
C PHE A 356 9.16 15.29 4.76
N ILE A 357 9.34 14.89 6.03
CA ILE A 357 9.32 13.48 6.47
C ILE A 357 7.93 12.83 6.35
N SER A 358 6.84 13.62 6.35
CA SER A 358 5.48 13.09 6.16
C SER A 358 5.30 12.28 4.86
N GLY A 359 6.13 12.57 3.85
CA GLY A 359 6.28 11.75 2.65
C GLY A 359 5.26 11.94 1.54
N HIS A 360 4.19 12.72 1.76
CA HIS A 360 3.29 13.06 0.65
C HIS A 360 3.85 14.21 -0.20
N LEU A 361 4.70 13.90 -1.19
CA LEU A 361 5.42 14.88 -2.01
C LEU A 361 4.57 16.06 -2.51
N GLN A 362 3.37 15.79 -3.03
CA GLN A 362 2.47 16.84 -3.53
C GLN A 362 1.99 17.79 -2.42
N VAL A 363 1.57 17.26 -1.27
CA VAL A 363 1.12 18.08 -0.14
C VAL A 363 2.30 18.85 0.46
N VAL A 364 3.45 18.19 0.61
CA VAL A 364 4.71 18.83 1.01
C VAL A 364 5.02 20.01 0.11
N TYR A 365 4.98 19.83 -1.22
CA TYR A 365 5.21 20.92 -2.17
C TYR A 365 4.25 22.09 -1.94
N TYR A 366 2.94 21.83 -1.81
CA TYR A 366 1.96 22.90 -1.57
C TYR A 366 2.15 23.60 -0.23
N THR A 367 2.45 22.85 0.84
CA THR A 367 2.69 23.40 2.17
C THR A 367 3.95 24.27 2.20
N VAL A 368 5.03 23.80 1.58
CA VAL A 368 6.29 24.55 1.47
C VAL A 368 6.12 25.80 0.61
N LEU A 369 5.42 25.69 -0.52
CA LEU A 369 5.11 26.83 -1.38
C LEU A 369 4.32 27.90 -0.62
N LEU A 370 3.26 27.51 0.08
CA LEU A 370 2.47 28.43 0.92
C LEU A 370 3.34 29.11 1.98
N PHE A 371 4.19 28.34 2.67
CA PHE A 371 5.11 28.88 3.67
C PHE A 371 6.07 29.92 3.06
N PHE A 372 6.65 29.65 1.90
CA PHE A 372 7.54 30.62 1.24
C PHE A 372 6.81 31.85 0.72
N LEU A 373 5.59 31.72 0.20
CA LEU A 373 4.75 32.87 -0.14
C LEU A 373 4.48 33.74 1.09
N PHE A 374 4.20 33.11 2.24
CA PHE A 374 4.04 33.80 3.51
C PHE A 374 5.34 34.50 3.98
N VAL A 375 6.50 33.82 3.85
CA VAL A 375 7.81 34.41 4.13
C VAL A 375 8.05 35.63 3.25
N ILE A 376 7.80 35.54 1.94
CA ILE A 376 8.00 36.65 1.00
C ILE A 376 7.13 37.83 1.41
N PHE A 377 5.85 37.59 1.69
CA PHE A 377 4.92 38.61 2.17
C PHE A 377 5.43 39.31 3.45
N ARG A 378 5.89 38.55 4.45
CA ARG A 378 6.44 39.12 5.70
C ARG A 378 7.83 39.76 5.53
N SER A 379 8.57 39.39 4.48
CA SER A 379 9.93 39.88 4.21
C SER A 379 9.97 41.10 3.30
N MET A 380 8.83 41.56 2.76
CA MET A 380 8.76 42.75 1.90
C MET A 380 9.36 44.00 2.55
N LEU A 381 9.34 44.08 3.88
CA LEU A 381 9.87 45.21 4.65
C LEU A 381 11.23 44.93 5.31
N ASN A 382 11.69 43.67 5.35
CA ASN A 382 12.96 43.29 5.98
C ASN A 382 13.54 42.01 5.35
N TYR A 383 14.55 42.18 4.49
CA TYR A 383 15.18 41.07 3.77
C TYR A 383 15.93 40.07 4.66
N LYS A 384 16.26 40.41 5.91
CA LYS A 384 16.93 39.47 6.83
C LYS A 384 16.07 38.23 7.12
N ASN A 385 14.75 38.37 7.00
CA ASN A 385 13.79 37.29 7.15
C ASN A 385 13.97 36.19 6.08
N LEU A 386 14.44 36.57 4.87
CA LEU A 386 14.75 35.61 3.81
C LEU A 386 15.93 34.72 4.18
N PHE A 387 16.95 35.25 4.87
CA PHE A 387 18.07 34.43 5.34
C PHE A 387 17.60 33.37 6.34
N SER A 388 16.74 33.76 7.30
CA SER A 388 16.14 32.82 8.25
C SER A 388 15.35 31.73 7.53
N ALA A 389 14.59 32.08 6.48
CA ALA A 389 13.85 31.11 5.69
C ALA A 389 14.74 30.14 4.91
N VAL A 390 15.84 30.64 4.31
CA VAL A 390 16.84 29.77 3.67
C VAL A 390 17.46 28.82 4.69
N PHE A 391 17.81 29.31 5.88
CA PHE A 391 18.33 28.46 6.96
C PHE A 391 17.33 27.38 7.37
N ILE A 392 16.06 27.76 7.60
CA ILE A 392 14.97 26.85 7.94
C ILE A 392 14.82 25.76 6.87
N PHE A 393 14.87 26.14 5.61
CA PHE A 393 14.76 25.22 4.48
C PHE A 393 15.94 24.25 4.39
N VAL A 394 17.17 24.75 4.48
CA VAL A 394 18.38 23.92 4.41
C VAL A 394 18.40 22.92 5.56
N ILE A 395 18.15 23.36 6.80
CA ILE A 395 18.12 22.46 7.96
C ILE A 395 16.94 21.49 7.88
N GLY A 396 15.76 21.94 7.44
CA GLY A 396 14.61 21.08 7.20
C GLY A 396 14.91 19.97 6.18
N LEU A 397 15.58 20.31 5.07
CA LEU A 397 16.04 19.33 4.09
C LEU A 397 17.11 18.39 4.65
N MET A 398 18.05 18.88 5.45
CA MET A 398 19.05 18.03 6.11
C MET A 398 18.39 17.00 7.03
N ILE A 399 17.37 17.41 7.81
CA ILE A 399 16.57 16.50 8.64
C ILE A 399 15.84 15.48 7.76
N ALA A 400 15.26 15.93 6.66
CA ALA A 400 14.51 15.07 5.74
C ALA A 400 15.38 14.17 4.87
N SER A 401 16.70 14.39 4.81
CA SER A 401 17.62 13.61 3.98
C SER A 401 17.57 12.11 4.28
N ILE A 402 17.25 11.74 5.53
CA ILE A 402 17.06 10.35 5.95
C ILE A 402 15.93 9.64 5.21
N VAL A 403 14.94 10.39 4.70
CA VAL A 403 13.82 9.89 3.89
C VAL A 403 14.06 10.13 2.39
N ILE A 404 14.54 11.32 2.04
CA ILE A 404 14.71 11.74 0.64
C ILE A 404 15.79 10.92 -0.07
N LEU A 405 16.90 10.58 0.61
CA LEU A 405 18.00 9.84 -0.02
C LEU A 405 17.58 8.41 -0.39
N PRO A 406 16.98 7.60 0.51
CA PRO A 406 16.41 6.30 0.12
C PRO A 406 15.30 6.43 -0.92
N PHE A 407 14.43 7.42 -0.83
CA PHE A 407 13.38 7.61 -1.83
C PHE A 407 13.93 7.82 -3.26
N MET A 408 15.13 8.38 -3.39
CA MET A 408 15.73 8.64 -4.70
C MET A 408 16.00 7.35 -5.50
N SER A 409 16.36 6.23 -4.85
CA SER A 409 16.53 4.93 -5.55
C SER A 409 15.20 4.43 -6.11
N LEU A 410 14.13 4.50 -5.32
CA LEU A 410 12.78 4.15 -5.77
C LEU A 410 12.32 5.05 -6.93
N PHE A 411 12.56 6.35 -6.83
CA PHE A 411 12.16 7.30 -7.87
C PHE A 411 12.86 6.99 -9.20
N GLN A 412 14.18 6.81 -9.19
CA GLN A 412 14.98 6.51 -10.38
C GLN A 412 14.59 5.19 -11.04
N ASN A 413 14.28 4.17 -10.24
CA ASN A 413 13.90 2.85 -10.73
C ASN A 413 12.40 2.72 -11.05
N SER A 414 11.62 3.81 -10.90
CA SER A 414 10.18 3.77 -11.15
C SER A 414 9.85 3.71 -12.63
N HIS A 415 8.80 2.97 -12.99
CA HIS A 415 8.25 2.95 -14.36
C HIS A 415 7.82 4.34 -14.86
N ARG A 416 7.60 5.30 -13.96
CA ARG A 416 7.23 6.68 -14.29
C ARG A 416 8.38 7.43 -14.95
N VAL A 417 9.62 7.17 -14.54
CA VAL A 417 10.81 7.77 -15.16
C VAL A 417 11.04 7.18 -16.56
N ALA A 418 10.71 5.90 -16.76
CA ALA A 418 10.82 5.24 -18.06
C ALA A 418 9.76 5.72 -19.08
N ASN A 419 8.59 6.19 -18.63
CA ASN A 419 7.54 6.74 -19.50
C ASN A 419 6.89 8.01 -18.92
N PRO A 420 7.62 9.14 -18.91
CA PRO A 420 7.15 10.38 -18.29
C PRO A 420 5.95 10.97 -19.05
N GLU A 421 5.96 10.95 -20.39
CA GLU A 421 4.87 11.52 -21.19
C GLU A 421 3.55 10.76 -21.03
N GLY A 422 3.61 9.42 -21.02
CA GLY A 422 2.43 8.59 -20.81
C GLY A 422 1.82 8.82 -19.42
N PHE A 423 2.66 8.96 -18.41
CA PHE A 423 2.21 9.26 -17.04
C PHE A 423 1.57 10.65 -16.93
N ILE A 424 2.21 11.68 -17.49
CA ILE A 424 1.66 13.04 -17.50
C ILE A 424 0.30 13.06 -18.20
N LYS A 425 0.18 12.46 -19.39
CA LYS A 425 -1.11 12.39 -20.10
C LYS A 425 -2.20 11.65 -19.33
N ALA A 426 -1.84 10.56 -18.64
CA ALA A 426 -2.78 9.76 -17.87
C ALA A 426 -3.22 10.40 -16.55
N SER A 427 -2.38 11.25 -15.94
CA SER A 427 -2.65 11.85 -14.62
C SER A 427 -2.94 13.35 -14.65
N SER A 428 -2.87 13.99 -15.82
CA SER A 428 -3.25 15.41 -15.98
C SER A 428 -4.74 15.55 -16.16
N VAL A 429 -5.37 16.42 -15.36
CA VAL A 429 -6.74 16.85 -15.60
C VAL A 429 -6.73 17.78 -16.82
N PRO A 430 -7.51 17.50 -17.89
CA PRO A 430 -7.57 18.38 -19.04
C PRO A 430 -8.10 19.75 -18.63
N ILE A 431 -7.56 20.83 -19.21
CA ILE A 431 -7.96 22.21 -18.89
C ILE A 431 -9.47 22.43 -19.07
N SER A 432 -10.09 21.71 -20.00
CA SER A 432 -11.55 21.72 -20.18
C SER A 432 -12.33 21.20 -18.97
N ALA A 433 -11.78 20.25 -18.20
CA ALA A 433 -12.40 19.78 -16.96
C ALA A 433 -12.32 20.83 -15.83
N LEU A 434 -11.37 21.78 -15.90
CA LEU A 434 -11.35 22.93 -14.99
C LEU A 434 -12.50 23.90 -15.27
N LEU A 435 -12.97 24.01 -16.52
CA LEU A 435 -14.16 24.80 -16.85
C LEU A 435 -15.42 24.21 -16.21
N GLY A 436 -15.47 22.87 -16.09
CA GLY A 436 -16.53 22.15 -15.38
C GLY A 436 -16.57 22.37 -13.86
N LEU A 437 -15.57 23.03 -13.25
CA LEU A 437 -15.63 23.44 -11.84
C LEU A 437 -16.47 24.73 -11.64
N PHE A 438 -16.73 25.46 -12.72
CA PHE A 438 -17.50 26.71 -12.70
C PHE A 438 -18.95 26.56 -13.19
N THR A 439 -19.34 25.35 -13.61
CA THR A 439 -20.68 24.97 -14.07
C THR A 439 -21.22 23.85 -13.21
#